data_AF-A0A852I1K2-F1
#
_entry.id   AF-A0A852I1K2-F1
#
_cell.length_a   1.000
_cell.length_b   1.000
_cell.length_c   1.000
_cell.angle_alpha   90.00
_cell.angle_beta   90.00
_cell.angle_gamma   90.00
#
_symmetry.space_group_name_H-M   'P 1'
#
loop_
_entity.id
_entity.type
_entity.pdbx_description
1 polymer ?
#
loop_
_entity_poly.entity_id
_entity_poly.type
_entity_poly.pdbx_seq_one_letter_code
_entity_poly.pdbx_strand_id
1 'polypeptide(L)'
;ELGSSPTFLYDLVDVTRQAAQQLVNDYYLSIRQAFQSHALPELLTAGGVLVYDLLPELDSLLSSHSLFLLGRWLENARAMATSDREAEQYELNARNQVTLWGPSGNILDYANKQLGGLVL
;
A
#
# COMPACT_ATOMS: atom_id res chain seq x y z
N GLU A 1 17.60 13.69 -17.44
CA GLU A 1 17.96 12.93 -18.66
C GLU A 1 17.02 11.77 -18.95
N LEU A 2 16.66 10.91 -17.99
CA LEU A 2 15.81 9.73 -18.24
C LEU A 2 14.30 9.90 -17.96
N GLY A 3 13.84 11.10 -17.60
CA GLY A 3 12.46 11.35 -17.16
C GLY A 3 11.36 11.10 -18.21
N SER A 4 11.71 10.90 -19.47
CA SER A 4 10.78 10.50 -20.53
C SER A 4 10.74 8.99 -20.80
N SER A 5 11.61 8.20 -20.18
CA SER A 5 11.67 6.75 -20.36
C SER A 5 10.66 6.05 -19.44
N PRO A 6 9.66 5.34 -19.98
CA PRO A 6 8.63 4.69 -19.16
C PRO A 6 9.18 3.62 -18.20
N THR A 7 10.18 2.86 -18.64
CA THR A 7 10.81 1.83 -17.79
C THR A 7 11.61 2.44 -16.65
N PHE A 8 12.29 3.56 -16.92
CA PHE A 8 13.00 4.30 -15.87
C PHE A 8 12.02 4.89 -14.84
N LEU A 9 10.88 5.44 -15.28
CA LEU A 9 9.86 5.95 -14.35
C LEU A 9 9.26 4.85 -13.48
N TYR A 10 9.05 3.65 -14.05
CA TYR A 10 8.63 2.48 -13.28
C TYR A 10 9.67 2.10 -12.22
N ASP A 11 10.93 1.95 -12.61
CA ASP A 11 12.03 1.59 -11.70
C ASP A 11 12.22 2.65 -10.60
N LEU A 12 12.06 3.93 -10.95
CA LEU A 12 12.14 5.03 -10.00
C LEU A 12 11.05 4.92 -8.94
N VAL A 13 9.79 4.68 -9.34
CA VAL A 13 8.70 4.46 -8.40
C VAL A 13 8.98 3.24 -7.51
N ASP A 14 9.47 2.14 -8.09
CA ASP A 14 9.73 0.91 -7.32
C ASP A 14 10.87 1.06 -6.30
N VAL A 15 11.97 1.73 -6.67
CA VAL A 15 13.08 2.00 -5.76
C VAL A 15 12.67 3.00 -4.68
N THR A 16 11.92 4.05 -5.03
CA THR A 16 11.43 5.02 -4.03
C THR A 16 10.42 4.37 -3.08
N ARG A 17 9.55 3.49 -3.58
CA ARG A 17 8.66 2.64 -2.77
C ARG A 17 9.47 1.81 -1.77
N GLN A 18 10.55 1.16 -2.23
CA GLN A 18 11.42 0.38 -1.36
C GLN A 18 12.10 1.24 -0.28
N ALA A 19 12.56 2.45 -0.63
CA ALA A 19 13.15 3.38 0.33
C ALA A 19 12.13 3.82 1.39
N ALA A 20 10.90 4.13 0.99
CA ALA A 20 9.81 4.46 1.91
C ALA A 20 9.51 3.28 2.87
N GLN A 21 9.53 2.04 2.37
CA GLN A 21 9.35 0.85 3.21
C GLN A 21 10.44 0.71 4.29
N GLN A 22 11.69 1.07 3.99
CA GLN A 22 12.74 1.09 5.02
C GLN A 22 12.47 2.16 6.07
N LEU A 23 12.04 3.36 5.66
CA LEU A 23 11.67 4.44 6.58
C LEU A 23 10.49 4.03 7.47
N VAL A 24 9.48 3.33 6.93
CA VAL A 24 8.36 2.80 7.72
C VAL A 24 8.88 1.90 8.85
N ASN A 25 9.85 1.02 8.57
CA ASN A 25 10.46 0.17 9.58
C ASN A 25 11.20 0.99 10.66
N ASP A 26 11.95 2.02 10.27
CA ASP A 26 12.69 2.87 11.21
C ASP A 26 11.74 3.67 12.14
N TYR A 27 10.67 4.22 11.58
CA TYR A 27 9.62 4.89 12.37
C TYR A 27 8.88 3.90 13.27
N TYR A 28 8.57 2.70 12.78
CA TYR A 28 7.97 1.65 13.62
C TYR A 28 8.83 1.30 14.83
N LEU A 29 10.15 1.14 14.64
CA LEU A 29 11.08 0.87 15.74
C LEU A 29 11.12 2.03 16.74
N SER A 30 11.10 3.27 16.24
CA SER A 30 11.07 4.48 17.07
C SER A 30 9.78 4.60 17.89
N ILE A 31 8.62 4.35 17.27
CA ILE A 31 7.30 4.29 17.92
C ILE A 31 7.30 3.24 19.03
N ARG A 32 7.80 2.03 18.72
CA ARG A 32 7.87 0.92 19.68
C ARG A 32 8.73 1.29 20.89
N GLN A 33 9.88 1.89 20.67
CA GLN A 33 10.78 2.33 21.74
C GLN A 33 10.17 3.44 22.60
N ALA A 34 9.57 4.46 21.97
CA ALA A 34 8.92 5.56 22.68
C ALA A 34 7.75 5.08 23.54
N PHE A 35 6.94 4.15 23.02
CA PHE A 35 5.86 3.50 23.77
C PHE A 35 6.39 2.74 24.99
N GLN A 36 7.41 1.90 24.80
CA GLN A 36 8.04 1.13 25.88
C GLN A 36 8.67 2.01 26.96
N SER A 37 9.12 3.21 26.59
CA SER A 37 9.76 4.17 27.50
C SER A 37 8.76 5.17 28.10
N HIS A 38 7.46 5.03 27.83
CA HIS A 38 6.40 5.97 28.23
C HIS A 38 6.67 7.43 27.79
N ALA A 39 7.36 7.60 26.67
CA ALA A 39 7.78 8.89 26.11
C ALA A 39 6.72 9.41 25.13
N LEU A 40 5.65 10.02 25.66
CA LEU A 40 4.48 10.45 24.88
C LEU A 40 4.83 11.45 23.76
N PRO A 41 5.66 12.49 23.97
CA PRO A 41 6.01 13.44 22.90
C PRO A 41 6.69 12.75 21.70
N GLU A 42 7.64 11.86 21.96
CA GLU A 42 8.38 11.10 20.96
C GLU A 42 7.46 10.12 20.22
N LEU A 43 6.56 9.47 20.97
CA LEU A 43 5.54 8.59 20.40
C LEU A 43 4.63 9.34 19.41
N LEU A 44 4.13 10.51 19.80
CA LEU A 44 3.27 11.34 18.95
C LEU A 44 4.02 11.88 17.74
N THR A 45 5.30 12.23 17.90
CA THR A 45 6.13 12.72 16.80
C THR A 45 6.41 11.62 15.78
N ALA A 46 6.93 10.46 16.22
CA ALA A 46 7.26 9.36 15.31
C ALA A 46 6.01 8.74 14.68
N GLY A 47 4.94 8.56 15.46
CA GLY A 47 3.65 8.08 14.97
C GLY A 47 2.99 9.07 14.02
N GLY A 48 3.11 10.36 14.30
CA GLY A 48 2.60 11.42 13.46
C GLY A 48 3.24 11.41 12.07
N VAL A 49 4.58 11.36 12.01
CA VAL A 49 5.29 11.29 10.72
C VAL A 49 4.94 10.02 9.96
N LEU A 50 4.88 8.86 10.62
CA LEU A 50 4.53 7.62 9.95
C LEU A 50 3.12 7.67 9.32
N VAL A 51 2.13 8.07 10.11
CA VAL A 51 0.71 7.96 9.73
C VAL A 51 0.24 9.11 8.85
N TYR A 52 0.68 10.35 9.12
CA TYR A 52 0.16 11.53 8.44
C TYR A 52 1.06 12.06 7.33
N ASP A 53 2.34 11.67 7.29
CA ASP A 53 3.27 12.13 6.26
C ASP A 53 3.72 10.96 5.37
N LEU A 54 4.38 9.94 5.94
CA LEU A 54 5.06 8.90 5.15
C LEU A 54 4.10 7.96 4.41
N LEU A 55 3.06 7.46 5.07
CA LEU A 55 2.08 6.57 4.41
C LEU A 55 1.26 7.30 3.32
N PRO A 56 0.77 8.54 3.53
CA PRO A 56 0.11 9.31 2.47
C PRO A 56 1.04 9.64 1.29
N GLU A 57 2.31 9.99 1.54
CA GLU A 57 3.28 10.22 0.45
C GLU A 57 3.57 8.93 -0.32
N LEU A 58 3.62 7.78 0.35
CA LEU A 58 3.75 6.48 -0.31
C LEU A 58 2.52 6.19 -1.20
N ASP A 59 1.30 6.48 -0.74
CA ASP A 59 0.08 6.33 -1.55
C ASP A 59 0.11 7.23 -2.79
N SER A 60 0.52 8.49 -2.61
CA SER A 60 0.67 9.47 -3.69
C SER A 60 1.70 9.02 -4.74
N LEU A 61 2.87 8.56 -4.29
CA LEU A 61 3.93 8.02 -5.14
C LEU A 61 3.42 6.83 -5.97
N LEU A 62 2.80 5.84 -5.33
CA LEU A 62 2.27 4.67 -6.02
C LEU A 62 1.14 5.05 -6.99
N SER A 63 0.32 6.04 -6.61
CA SER A 63 -0.75 6.58 -7.43
C SER A 63 -0.27 7.33 -8.68
N SER A 64 1.02 7.71 -8.74
CA SER A 64 1.59 8.40 -9.89
C SER A 64 1.85 7.50 -11.11
N HIS A 65 1.80 6.16 -10.94
CA HIS A 65 2.12 5.22 -12.01
C HIS A 65 1.08 4.10 -12.16
N SER A 66 0.54 3.95 -13.37
CA SER A 66 -0.60 3.05 -13.65
C SER A 66 -0.40 1.55 -13.35
N LEU A 67 0.86 1.10 -13.21
CA LEU A 67 1.20 -0.28 -12.83
C LEU A 67 1.15 -0.54 -11.31
N PHE A 68 1.02 0.51 -10.50
CA PHE A 68 0.98 0.43 -9.04
C PHE A 68 -0.41 0.79 -8.48
N LEU A 69 -1.48 0.77 -9.28
CA LEU A 69 -2.82 1.15 -8.85
C LEU A 69 -3.67 -0.06 -8.44
N LEU A 70 -4.28 -0.03 -7.24
CA LEU A 70 -5.30 -1.01 -6.85
C LEU A 70 -6.49 -0.95 -7.81
N GLY A 71 -6.91 0.25 -8.22
CA GLY A 71 -8.03 0.42 -9.14
C GLY A 71 -7.87 -0.38 -10.43
N ARG A 72 -6.66 -0.52 -10.97
CA ARG A 72 -6.41 -1.34 -12.16
C ARG A 72 -6.67 -2.83 -11.91
N TRP A 73 -6.28 -3.35 -10.75
CA TRP A 73 -6.55 -4.73 -10.36
C TRP A 73 -8.06 -4.99 -10.22
N LEU A 74 -8.77 -4.06 -9.56
CA LEU A 74 -10.21 -4.17 -9.35
C LEU A 74 -11.00 -4.04 -10.65
N GLU A 75 -10.67 -3.08 -11.50
CA GLU A 75 -11.33 -2.90 -12.80
C GLU A 75 -11.10 -4.12 -13.72
N ASN A 76 -9.91 -4.71 -13.71
CA ASN A 76 -9.67 -5.96 -14.44
C ASN A 76 -10.55 -7.11 -13.92
N ALA A 77 -10.74 -7.20 -12.60
CA ALA A 77 -11.64 -8.19 -12.00
C ALA A 77 -13.09 -7.99 -12.46
N ARG A 78 -13.58 -6.74 -12.41
CA ARG A 78 -14.91 -6.37 -12.88
C ARG A 78 -15.11 -6.64 -14.37
N ALA A 79 -14.11 -6.34 -15.20
CA ALA A 79 -14.18 -6.49 -16.66
C ALA A 79 -14.29 -7.96 -17.14
N MET A 80 -13.95 -8.93 -16.29
CA MET A 80 -14.16 -10.35 -16.58
C MET A 80 -15.59 -10.84 -16.32
N ALA A 81 -16.43 -10.01 -15.70
CA ALA A 81 -17.80 -10.37 -15.37
C ALA A 81 -18.75 -10.20 -16.56
N THR A 82 -19.85 -10.97 -16.53
CA THR A 82 -20.94 -10.95 -17.52
C THR A 82 -22.18 -10.21 -17.01
N SER A 83 -22.18 -9.79 -15.74
CA SER A 83 -23.26 -9.02 -15.11
C SER A 83 -22.73 -8.15 -13.96
N ASP A 84 -23.48 -7.13 -13.58
CA ASP A 84 -23.10 -6.23 -12.48
C ASP A 84 -22.92 -6.98 -11.14
N ARG A 85 -23.81 -7.93 -10.86
CA ARG A 85 -23.73 -8.79 -9.66
C ARG A 85 -22.43 -9.61 -9.64
N GLU A 86 -22.04 -10.14 -10.79
CA GLU A 86 -20.80 -10.91 -10.91
C GLU A 86 -19.57 -9.99 -10.80
N ALA A 87 -19.64 -8.76 -11.33
CA ALA A 87 -18.58 -7.77 -11.19
C ALA A 87 -18.33 -7.39 -9.73
N GLU A 88 -19.40 -7.18 -8.94
CA GLU A 88 -19.31 -6.96 -7.49
C GLU A 88 -18.66 -8.15 -6.77
N GLN A 89 -19.04 -9.39 -7.13
CA GLN A 89 -18.44 -10.59 -6.56
C GLN A 89 -16.95 -10.72 -6.91
N TYR A 90 -16.56 -10.42 -8.15
CA TYR A 90 -15.16 -10.49 -8.58
C TYR A 90 -14.31 -9.40 -7.94
N GLU A 91 -14.85 -8.20 -7.76
CA GLU A 91 -14.18 -7.14 -7.01
C GLU A 91 -13.98 -7.54 -5.54
N LEU A 92 -15.01 -8.11 -4.89
CA LEU A 92 -14.89 -8.63 -3.52
C LEU A 92 -13.80 -9.71 -3.43
N ASN A 93 -13.77 -10.64 -4.38
CA ASN A 93 -12.74 -11.68 -4.45
C ASN A 93 -11.34 -11.07 -4.61
N ALA A 94 -11.20 -10.08 -5.49
CA ALA A 94 -9.95 -9.39 -5.78
C ALA A 94 -9.41 -8.62 -4.56
N ARG A 95 -10.28 -7.95 -3.79
CA ARG A 95 -9.94 -7.27 -2.52
C ARG A 95 -9.54 -8.28 -1.44
N ASN A 96 -10.34 -9.34 -1.29
CA ASN A 96 -10.11 -10.37 -0.27
C ASN A 96 -8.77 -11.09 -0.50
N GLN A 97 -8.44 -11.42 -1.76
CA GLN A 97 -7.20 -12.12 -2.10
C GLN A 97 -5.95 -11.37 -1.65
N VAL A 98 -5.91 -10.04 -1.76
CA VAL A 98 -4.74 -9.22 -1.39
C VAL A 98 -4.74 -8.77 0.07
N THR A 99 -5.73 -9.18 0.87
CA THR A 99 -5.87 -8.81 2.29
C THR A 99 -6.16 -10.04 3.16
N LEU A 100 -7.42 -10.32 3.48
CA LEU A 100 -7.83 -11.35 4.45
C LEU A 100 -7.61 -12.79 3.96
N TRP A 101 -7.54 -12.99 2.64
CA TRP A 101 -7.44 -14.27 1.92
C TRP A 101 -8.61 -15.25 2.15
N GLY A 102 -9.41 -15.04 3.18
CA GLY A 102 -10.61 -15.80 3.52
C GLY A 102 -11.53 -14.96 4.43
N PRO A 103 -12.74 -15.47 4.72
CA PRO A 103 -13.82 -14.68 5.33
C PRO A 103 -13.51 -14.13 6.73
N SER A 104 -12.48 -14.64 7.40
CA SER A 104 -12.10 -14.21 8.75
C SER A 104 -10.60 -13.93 8.88
N GLY A 105 -9.93 -13.58 7.79
CA GLY A 105 -8.48 -13.33 7.84
C GLY A 105 -7.66 -14.63 7.94
N ASN A 106 -8.09 -15.68 7.24
CA ASN A 106 -7.53 -17.03 7.38
C ASN A 106 -6.03 -17.10 7.07
N ILE A 107 -5.56 -16.28 6.13
CA ILE A 107 -4.14 -16.14 5.80
C ILE A 107 -3.84 -14.64 5.60
N LEU A 108 -4.01 -13.90 6.68
CA LEU A 108 -3.92 -12.43 6.70
C LEU A 108 -2.64 -11.93 6.02
N ASP A 109 -2.82 -11.02 5.07
CA ASP A 109 -1.78 -10.29 4.33
C ASP A 109 -0.80 -11.19 3.55
N TYR A 110 -1.13 -12.46 3.33
CA TYR A 110 -0.26 -13.40 2.60
C TYR A 110 0.11 -12.92 1.20
N ALA A 111 -0.89 -12.41 0.48
CA ALA A 111 -0.71 -11.86 -0.86
C ALA A 111 -0.77 -10.33 -0.86
N ASN A 112 -0.23 -9.69 0.19
CA ASN A 112 -0.10 -8.23 0.27
C ASN A 112 0.54 -7.63 -0.99
N LYS A 113 0.19 -6.37 -1.24
CA LYS A 113 0.69 -5.56 -2.34
C LYS A 113 0.77 -4.12 -1.87
N GLN A 114 1.82 -3.42 -2.28
CA GLN A 114 1.90 -1.97 -2.11
C GLN A 114 1.39 -1.32 -3.39
N LEU A 115 0.15 -0.81 -3.33
CA LEU A 115 -0.54 -0.17 -4.45
C LEU A 115 -1.15 1.15 -4.01
N GLY A 116 -1.27 2.13 -4.90
CA GLY A 116 -2.10 3.31 -4.68
C GLY A 116 -3.56 2.89 -4.42
N GLY A 117 -4.12 3.35 -3.31
CA GLY A 117 -5.40 2.92 -2.74
C GLY A 117 -5.33 1.69 -1.81
N LEU A 118 -4.15 1.05 -1.68
CA LEU A 118 -3.84 -0.03 -0.74
C LEU A 118 -2.38 0.08 -0.31
N VAL A 119 -2.13 0.99 0.61
CA VAL A 119 -0.83 1.15 1.24
C VAL A 119 -0.86 0.41 2.56
N LEU A 120 -0.33 -0.82 2.54
CA LEU A 120 0.23 -1.60 3.65
C LEU A 120 0.76 -2.94 3.11
#